data_AF-A0A450VDD5-F1
#
_entry.id   AF-A0A450VDD5-F1
#
_cell.length_a   1.000
_cell.length_b   1.000
_cell.length_c   1.000
_cell.angle_alpha   90.00
_cell.angle_beta   90.00
_cell.angle_gamma   90.00
#
_symmetry.space_group_name_H-M   'P 1'
#
loop_
_entity.id
_entity.type
_entity.pdbx_description
1 polymer ?
#
loop_
_entity_poly.entity_id
_entity_poly.type
_entity_poly.pdbx_seq_one_letter_code
_entity_poly.pdbx_strand_id
1 'polypeptide(L)'
;MARAEWLSDLSLRVEYGAPGIPRKSEALVERAPIPPYGFRAVNGIIRGNNVSPSDSRLKKEIEPLENPLHKIAQLRGVSFNWKDEEKGTDREIGVIAQEVEKEYPELVSTDNEGYKSVAYGKLTAVLIEAMKVQQSRITELEARIEDLQNQISR
;
A
#
# COMPACT_ATOMS: atom_id res chain seq x y z
N MET A 1 -20.91 -29.03 -2.85
CA MET A 1 -21.01 -28.93 -4.32
C MET A 1 -21.71 -27.63 -4.64
N ALA A 2 -21.11 -26.74 -5.42
CA ALA A 2 -21.77 -25.51 -5.85
C ALA A 2 -22.61 -25.79 -7.10
N ARG A 3 -23.84 -25.27 -7.14
CA ARG A 3 -24.68 -25.25 -8.34
C ARG A 3 -24.93 -23.80 -8.73
N ALA A 4 -24.77 -23.51 -10.03
CA ALA A 4 -25.03 -22.21 -10.61
C ALA A 4 -26.00 -22.39 -11.77
N GLU A 5 -27.07 -21.60 -11.78
CA GLU A 5 -28.07 -21.60 -12.85
C GLU A 5 -28.37 -20.17 -13.29
N TRP A 6 -28.56 -20.00 -14.59
CA TRP A 6 -28.97 -18.74 -15.20
C TRP A 6 -30.49 -18.64 -15.17
N LEU A 7 -31.01 -17.55 -14.60
CA LEU A 7 -32.43 -17.23 -14.61
C LEU A 7 -32.80 -16.47 -15.89
N SER A 8 -34.09 -16.50 -16.24
CA SER A 8 -34.62 -15.89 -17.47
C SER A 8 -34.53 -14.36 -17.49
N ASP A 9 -34.26 -13.74 -16.34
CA ASP A 9 -34.04 -12.30 -16.16
C ASP A 9 -32.54 -11.92 -16.25
N LEU A 10 -31.69 -12.84 -16.71
CA LEU A 10 -30.23 -12.69 -16.83
C LEU A 10 -29.49 -12.56 -15.50
N SER A 11 -30.16 -12.84 -14.38
CA SER A 11 -29.50 -13.00 -13.08
C SER A 11 -28.89 -14.40 -12.95
N LEU A 12 -27.74 -14.51 -12.27
CA LEU A 12 -27.11 -15.79 -11.94
C LEU A 12 -27.42 -16.13 -10.48
N ARG A 13 -28.10 -17.26 -10.26
CA ARG A 13 -28.31 -17.81 -8.92
C ARG A 13 -27.20 -18.81 -8.63
N VAL A 14 -26.41 -18.53 -7.59
CA VAL A 14 -25.36 -19.44 -7.11
C VAL A 14 -25.72 -19.93 -5.71
N GLU A 15 -25.96 -21.22 -5.58
CA GLU A 15 -26.21 -21.85 -4.27
C GLU A 15 -24.95 -22.54 -3.77
N TYR A 16 -24.46 -22.08 -2.61
CA TYR A 16 -23.37 -22.73 -1.88
C TYR A 16 -23.94 -23.52 -0.70
N GLY A 17 -23.50 -24.78 -0.57
CA GLY A 17 -23.83 -25.63 0.56
C GLY A 17 -22.77 -26.70 0.80
N ALA A 18 -22.29 -26.77 2.05
CA ALA A 18 -21.69 -27.97 2.61
C ALA A 18 -22.81 -28.90 3.11
N PRO A 19 -22.64 -30.25 3.07
CA PRO A 19 -23.66 -31.18 3.54
C PRO A 19 -23.98 -30.93 5.03
N GLY A 20 -25.25 -30.70 5.37
CA GLY A 20 -25.72 -30.62 6.76
C GLY A 20 -25.80 -29.22 7.39
N ILE A 21 -25.46 -28.14 6.68
CA ILE A 21 -25.62 -26.76 7.18
C ILE A 21 -26.80 -26.09 6.45
N PRO A 22 -27.79 -25.51 7.15
CA PRO A 22 -28.91 -24.83 6.51
C PRO A 22 -28.43 -23.63 5.68
N ARG A 23 -28.93 -23.54 4.44
CA ARG A 23 -28.55 -22.55 3.42
C ARG A 23 -28.85 -21.13 3.90
N LYS A 24 -27.86 -20.24 3.90
CA LYS A 24 -28.06 -18.80 4.12
C LYS A 24 -27.36 -18.01 3.02
N SER A 25 -28.11 -17.08 2.45
CA SER A 25 -27.76 -16.03 1.47
C SER A 25 -27.80 -16.41 -0.03
N GLU A 26 -28.80 -15.85 -0.71
CA GLU A 26 -28.80 -15.55 -2.15
C GLU A 26 -28.03 -14.23 -2.34
N ALA A 27 -27.11 -14.17 -3.30
CA ALA A 27 -26.53 -12.91 -3.76
C ALA A 27 -26.87 -12.77 -5.25
N LEU A 28 -27.70 -11.77 -5.59
CA LEU A 28 -27.97 -11.38 -6.97
C LEU A 28 -26.80 -10.49 -7.43
N VAL A 29 -26.07 -10.93 -8.46
CA VAL A 29 -25.02 -10.12 -9.11
C VAL A 29 -25.55 -9.65 -10.47
N GLU A 30 -25.90 -8.38 -10.56
CA GLU A 30 -26.36 -7.74 -11.81
C GLU A 30 -25.13 -7.36 -12.67
N ARG A 31 -25.18 -7.61 -13.98
CA ARG A 31 -24.11 -7.24 -14.93
C ARG A 31 -24.09 -5.71 -15.14
N ALA A 32 -23.22 -4.99 -14.43
CA ALA A 32 -22.73 -3.72 -14.94
C ALA A 32 -21.63 -3.98 -16.00
N PRO A 33 -21.66 -3.35 -17.19
CA PRO A 33 -20.57 -3.47 -18.15
C PRO A 33 -19.27 -2.98 -17.51
N ILE A 34 -18.23 -3.82 -17.55
CA ILE A 34 -16.92 -3.53 -16.97
C ILE A 34 -16.26 -2.43 -17.83
N PRO A 35 -16.04 -1.21 -17.31
CA PRO A 35 -15.25 -0.23 -18.05
C PRO A 35 -13.82 -0.76 -18.21
N PRO A 36 -13.15 -0.50 -19.34
CA PRO A 36 -11.77 -0.94 -19.57
C PRO A 36 -10.78 -0.42 -18.51
N TYR A 37 -11.18 0.62 -17.77
CA TYR A 37 -10.49 1.16 -16.62
C TYR A 37 -11.48 1.27 -15.46
N GLY A 38 -11.36 0.38 -14.46
CA GLY A 38 -12.19 0.39 -13.27
C GLY A 38 -11.41 -0.13 -12.07
N PHE A 39 -11.56 0.52 -10.92
CA PHE A 39 -11.01 0.03 -9.67
C PHE A 39 -11.57 -1.36 -9.36
N ARG A 40 -10.68 -2.32 -9.12
CA ARG A 40 -11.05 -3.64 -8.62
C ARG A 40 -10.41 -3.84 -7.26
N ALA A 41 -11.23 -3.93 -6.23
CA ALA A 41 -10.80 -4.47 -4.96
C ALA A 41 -10.59 -5.98 -5.12
N VAL A 42 -9.38 -6.45 -4.82
CA VAL A 42 -9.07 -7.88 -4.75
C VAL A 42 -8.75 -8.18 -3.29
N ASN A 43 -9.56 -9.02 -2.66
CA ASN A 43 -9.25 -9.56 -1.35
C ASN A 43 -8.57 -10.92 -1.54
N GLY A 44 -7.25 -10.99 -1.32
CA GLY A 44 -6.48 -12.23 -1.45
C GLY A 44 -5.09 -12.06 -2.06
N ILE A 45 -4.45 -13.20 -2.37
CA ILE A 45 -3.08 -13.25 -2.89
C ILE A 45 -3.09 -12.97 -4.40
N ILE A 46 -2.33 -11.94 -4.80
CA ILE A 46 -2.06 -11.64 -6.21
C ILE A 46 -0.72 -12.28 -6.60
N ARG A 47 -0.73 -13.16 -7.60
CA ARG A 47 0.50 -13.72 -8.20
C ARG A 47 0.75 -13.08 -9.56
N GLY A 48 1.77 -12.24 -9.66
CA GLY A 48 2.16 -11.59 -10.91
C GLY A 48 3.25 -10.55 -10.71
N ASN A 49 3.83 -10.09 -11.81
CA ASN A 49 4.77 -8.96 -11.77
C ASN A 49 4.01 -7.65 -11.68
N ASN A 50 4.20 -6.92 -10.59
CA ASN A 50 3.65 -5.57 -10.45
C ASN A 50 4.56 -4.59 -11.21
N VAL A 51 4.12 -4.12 -12.38
CA VAL A 51 4.82 -3.11 -13.18
C VAL A 51 3.89 -1.92 -13.36
N SER A 52 4.34 -0.73 -12.96
CA SER A 52 3.60 0.53 -13.11
C SER A 52 4.30 1.44 -14.12
N PRO A 53 3.59 2.07 -15.08
CA PRO A 53 4.19 3.03 -16.00
C PRO A 53 4.90 4.17 -15.26
N SER A 54 6.14 4.48 -15.65
CA SER A 54 6.98 5.50 -14.98
C SER A 54 7.81 6.35 -15.96
N ASP A 55 7.49 6.27 -17.26
CA ASP A 55 8.17 7.00 -18.34
C ASP A 55 8.09 8.53 -18.11
N SER A 56 9.18 9.26 -18.36
CA SER A 56 9.23 10.71 -18.17
C SER A 56 8.23 11.46 -19.05
N ARG A 57 7.87 10.92 -20.22
CA ARG A 57 6.88 11.49 -21.14
C ARG A 57 5.44 11.43 -20.59
N LEU A 58 5.20 10.58 -19.59
CA LEU A 58 3.91 10.45 -18.91
C LEU A 58 3.81 11.35 -17.67
N LYS A 59 4.86 12.11 -17.37
CA LYS A 59 4.98 12.96 -16.17
C LYS A 59 5.12 14.42 -16.58
N LYS A 60 4.60 15.32 -15.75
CA LYS A 60 4.77 16.77 -15.83
C LYS A 60 5.10 17.30 -14.44
N GLU A 61 5.69 18.49 -14.36
CA GLU A 61 5.99 19.15 -13.08
C GLU A 61 6.85 18.24 -12.16
N ILE A 62 7.95 17.73 -12.70
CA ILE A 62 8.84 16.79 -12.00
C ILE A 62 9.75 17.58 -11.05
N GLU A 63 9.48 17.46 -9.76
CA GLU A 63 10.24 18.12 -8.69
C GLU A 63 10.83 17.08 -7.72
N PRO A 64 12.00 17.35 -7.12
CA PRO A 64 12.56 16.50 -6.08
C PRO A 64 11.69 16.51 -4.82
N LEU A 65 11.71 15.41 -4.07
CA LEU A 65 10.97 15.32 -2.81
C LEU A 65 11.62 16.22 -1.75
N GLU A 66 10.82 17.08 -1.13
CA GLU A 66 11.29 17.98 -0.09
C GLU A 66 11.37 17.30 1.29
N ASN A 67 12.49 17.53 1.99
CA ASN A 67 12.74 17.07 3.35
C ASN A 67 12.40 15.58 3.62
N PRO A 68 12.77 14.64 2.73
CA PRO A 68 12.29 13.27 2.77
C PRO A 68 12.71 12.52 4.05
N LEU A 69 13.94 12.76 4.51
CA LEU A 69 14.45 12.16 5.75
C LEU A 69 13.73 12.68 6.99
N HIS A 70 13.39 13.97 7.03
CA HIS A 70 12.67 14.53 8.18
C HIS A 70 11.24 13.98 8.25
N LYS A 71 10.53 13.98 7.13
CA LYS A 71 9.16 13.48 7.02
C LYS A 71 9.07 12.00 7.35
N ILE A 72 9.94 11.16 6.78
CA ILE A 72 9.91 9.72 7.08
C ILE A 72 10.26 9.42 8.54
N ALA A 73 11.10 10.25 9.18
CA ALA A 73 11.43 10.11 10.60
C ALA A 73 10.25 10.39 11.55
N GLN A 74 9.18 11.06 11.08
CA GLN A 74 7.94 11.24 11.85
C GLN A 74 7.05 9.99 11.85
N LEU A 75 7.28 9.06 10.92
CA LEU A 75 6.46 7.88 10.74
C LEU A 75 6.95 6.73 11.61
N ARG A 76 6.02 5.97 12.19
CA ARG A 76 6.37 4.78 12.95
C ARG A 76 6.19 3.52 12.11
N GLY A 77 7.25 2.72 12.04
CA GLY A 77 7.14 1.30 11.73
C GLY A 77 6.50 0.59 12.93
N VAL A 78 5.34 0.00 12.71
CA VAL A 78 4.55 -0.66 13.77
C VAL A 78 4.36 -2.13 13.45
N SER A 79 4.14 -2.92 14.49
CA SER A 79 3.62 -4.28 14.35
C SER A 79 2.25 -4.36 15.03
N PHE A 80 1.31 -5.04 14.40
CA PHE A 80 -0.09 -5.04 14.81
C PHE A 80 -0.76 -6.39 14.50
N ASN A 81 -1.90 -6.63 15.14
CA ASN A 81 -2.85 -7.67 14.76
C ASN A 81 -4.10 -7.00 14.23
N TRP A 82 -4.80 -7.63 13.29
CA TRP A 82 -6.09 -7.15 12.87
C TRP A 82 -7.11 -7.26 14.01
N LYS A 83 -8.00 -6.26 14.11
CA LYS A 83 -9.17 -6.35 15.02
C LYS A 83 -10.20 -7.36 14.53
N ASP A 84 -10.27 -7.53 13.22
CA ASP A 84 -11.13 -8.48 12.54
C ASP A 84 -10.25 -9.66 12.11
N GLU A 85 -10.46 -10.81 12.77
CA GLU A 85 -9.66 -12.02 12.52
C GLU A 85 -9.88 -12.57 11.10
N GLU A 86 -10.98 -12.21 10.42
CA GLU A 86 -11.20 -12.59 9.01
C GLU A 86 -10.18 -11.93 8.07
N LYS A 87 -9.56 -10.81 8.49
CA LYS A 87 -8.48 -10.14 7.72
C LYS A 87 -7.12 -10.78 7.91
N GLY A 88 -6.94 -11.58 8.96
CA GLY A 88 -5.69 -12.24 9.28
C GLY A 88 -5.50 -12.38 10.79
N THR A 89 -5.04 -13.56 11.20
CA THR A 89 -4.74 -13.89 12.60
C THR A 89 -3.28 -13.69 12.95
N ASP A 90 -2.42 -13.60 11.93
CA ASP A 90 -0.98 -13.46 12.10
C ASP A 90 -0.60 -12.01 12.43
N ARG A 91 0.55 -11.88 13.09
CA ARG A 91 1.10 -10.59 13.45
C ARG A 91 1.74 -9.93 12.23
N GLU A 92 1.27 -8.74 11.89
CA GLU A 92 1.68 -7.99 10.71
C GLU A 92 2.65 -6.86 11.08
N ILE A 93 3.33 -6.32 10.05
CA ILE A 93 4.19 -5.14 10.14
C ILE A 93 3.74 -4.13 9.09
N GLY A 94 3.72 -2.86 9.46
CA GLY A 94 3.37 -1.79 8.55
C GLY A 94 3.53 -0.41 9.14
N VAL A 95 2.74 0.53 8.62
CA VAL A 95 2.67 1.93 9.07
C VAL A 95 1.23 2.31 9.40
N ILE A 96 1.06 3.38 10.18
CA ILE A 96 -0.25 3.94 10.47
C ILE A 96 -0.62 4.93 9.37
N ALA A 97 -1.69 4.64 8.60
CA ALA A 97 -2.09 5.45 7.46
C ALA A 97 -2.35 6.93 7.82
N GLN A 98 -2.85 7.21 9.03
CA GLN A 98 -3.08 8.56 9.54
C GLN A 98 -1.79 9.33 9.84
N GLU A 99 -0.67 8.64 10.13
CA GLU A 99 0.64 9.28 10.26
C GLU A 99 1.19 9.59 8.86
N VAL A 100 1.08 8.64 7.93
CA VAL A 100 1.49 8.85 6.54
C VAL A 100 0.74 10.01 5.91
N GLU A 101 -0.58 10.12 6.13
CA GLU A 101 -1.41 11.17 5.55
C GLU A 101 -0.98 12.59 5.94
N LYS A 102 -0.43 12.77 7.15
CA LYS A 102 0.04 14.08 7.61
C LYS A 102 1.25 14.57 6.82
N GLU A 103 2.15 13.66 6.47
CA GLU A 103 3.42 13.99 5.81
C GLU A 103 3.36 13.84 4.28
N TYR A 104 2.57 12.86 3.83
CA TYR A 104 2.42 12.38 2.45
C TYR A 104 0.95 12.01 2.14
N PRO A 105 0.03 12.98 2.09
CA PRO A 105 -1.39 12.72 1.79
C PRO A 105 -1.60 12.01 0.45
N GLU A 106 -0.73 12.22 -0.54
CA GLU A 106 -0.76 11.59 -1.86
C GLU A 106 -0.49 10.08 -1.86
N LEU A 107 0.00 9.55 -0.73
CA LEU A 107 0.23 8.12 -0.52
C LEU A 107 -0.95 7.42 0.15
N VAL A 108 -1.98 8.16 0.55
CA VAL A 108 -3.11 7.63 1.29
C VAL A 108 -4.40 7.79 0.50
N SER A 109 -5.13 6.69 0.35
CA SER A 109 -6.48 6.69 -0.19
C SER A 109 -7.47 6.44 0.93
N THR A 110 -8.58 7.18 0.95
CA THR A 110 -9.69 6.95 1.89
C THR A 110 -10.87 6.37 1.11
N ASP A 111 -11.47 5.30 1.62
CA ASP A 111 -12.68 4.72 1.03
C ASP A 111 -13.96 5.42 1.49
N ASN A 112 -15.12 4.96 1.00
CA ASN A 112 -16.43 5.55 1.32
C ASN A 112 -16.83 5.39 2.79
N GLU A 113 -16.21 4.46 3.52
CA GLU A 113 -16.46 4.22 4.95
C GLU A 113 -15.48 5.01 5.84
N GLY A 114 -14.51 5.70 5.24
CA GLY A 114 -13.49 6.47 5.96
C GLY A 114 -12.24 5.67 6.32
N TYR A 115 -12.12 4.41 5.91
CA TYR A 115 -10.89 3.65 6.11
C TYR A 115 -9.80 4.08 5.15
N LYS A 116 -8.56 4.13 5.66
CA LYS A 116 -7.39 4.63 4.95
C LYS A 116 -6.47 3.49 4.53
N SER A 117 -6.03 3.53 3.28
CA SER A 117 -5.09 2.57 2.67
C SER A 117 -3.83 3.29 2.21
N VAL A 118 -2.66 2.65 2.37
CA VAL A 118 -1.35 3.23 2.01
C VAL A 118 -0.82 2.62 0.72
N ALA A 119 -0.36 3.47 -0.20
CA ALA A 119 0.33 3.08 -1.43
C ALA A 119 1.80 2.71 -1.16
N TYR A 120 2.04 1.55 -0.54
CA TYR A 120 3.37 1.09 -0.15
C TYR A 120 4.41 1.12 -1.28
N GLY A 121 4.02 0.79 -2.52
CA GLY A 121 4.95 0.83 -3.65
C GLY A 121 5.51 2.23 -3.96
N LYS A 122 4.76 3.28 -3.63
CA LYS A 122 5.20 4.68 -3.81
C LYS A 122 6.09 5.17 -2.66
N LEU A 123 5.99 4.58 -1.45
CA LEU A 123 6.89 4.91 -0.33
C LEU A 123 8.36 4.69 -0.69
N THR A 124 8.66 3.74 -1.59
CA THR A 124 10.03 3.47 -2.06
C THR A 124 10.71 4.72 -2.63
N ALA A 125 9.99 5.59 -3.35
CA ALA A 125 10.56 6.84 -3.88
C ALA A 125 10.99 7.80 -2.76
N VAL A 126 10.19 7.89 -1.69
CA VAL A 126 10.51 8.66 -0.49
C VAL A 126 11.75 8.09 0.20
N LEU A 127 11.81 6.77 0.36
CA LEU A 127 12.93 6.09 1.00
C LEU A 127 14.24 6.29 0.23
N ILE A 128 14.20 6.29 -1.11
CA ILE A 128 15.37 6.56 -1.95
C ILE A 128 15.97 7.94 -1.63
N GLU A 129 15.15 8.99 -1.61
CA GLU A 129 15.63 10.34 -1.33
C GLU A 129 16.05 10.52 0.13
N ALA A 130 15.34 9.91 1.08
CA ALA A 130 15.75 9.90 2.49
C ALA A 130 17.11 9.22 2.70
N MET A 131 17.35 8.10 2.01
CA MET A 131 18.62 7.37 2.04
C MET A 131 19.76 8.19 1.43
N LYS A 132 19.52 8.91 0.33
CA LYS A 132 20.53 9.83 -0.25
C LYS A 132 20.91 10.92 0.75
N VAL A 133 19.93 11.55 1.40
CA VAL A 133 20.19 12.57 2.43
C VAL A 133 20.98 11.96 3.60
N GLN A 134 20.64 10.76 4.03
CA GLN A 134 21.36 10.04 5.08
C GLN A 134 22.81 9.75 4.67
N GLN A 135 23.03 9.26 3.45
CA GLN A 135 24.36 8.97 2.91
C GLN A 135 25.23 10.23 2.83
N SER A 136 24.68 11.37 2.40
CA SER A 136 25.41 12.63 2.38
C SER A 136 25.87 13.05 3.78
N ARG A 137 25.01 12.87 4.80
CA ARG A 137 25.38 13.17 6.20
C ARG A 137 26.47 12.24 6.71
N ILE A 138 26.44 10.95 6.36
CA ILE A 138 27.49 10.00 6.74
C ILE A 138 28.83 10.44 6.15
N THR A 139 28.88 10.73 4.85
CA THR A 139 30.11 11.18 4.19
C THR A 139 30.64 12.49 4.78
N GLU A 140 29.76 13.43 5.12
CA GLU A 140 30.18 14.67 5.80
C GLU A 140 30.78 14.40 7.18
N LEU A 141 30.16 13.52 7.97
CA LEU A 141 30.65 13.16 9.30
C LEU A 141 31.98 12.41 9.24
N GLU A 142 32.16 11.49 8.29
CA GLU A 142 33.42 10.78 8.07
C GLU A 142 34.57 11.74 7.74
N ALA A 143 34.34 12.70 6.85
CA ALA A 143 35.34 13.72 6.51
C ALA A 143 35.72 14.60 7.71
N ARG A 144 34.74 14.97 8.56
CA ARG A 144 35.01 15.72 9.79
C ARG A 144 35.82 14.89 10.79
N ILE A 145 35.54 13.60 10.91
CA ILE A 145 36.30 12.71 11.80
C ILE A 145 37.76 12.63 11.34
N GLU A 146 38.00 12.48 10.03
CA GLU A 146 39.35 12.44 9.46
C GLU A 146 40.12 13.74 9.72
N ASP A 147 39.49 14.90 9.50
CA ASP A 147 40.12 16.20 9.79
C ASP A 147 40.49 16.35 11.27
N LEU A 148 39.57 15.99 12.18
CA LEU A 148 39.82 16.03 13.62
C LEU A 148 40.96 15.09 14.04
N GLN A 149 41.03 13.89 13.46
CA GLN A 149 42.12 12.94 13.71
C GLN A 149 43.48 13.49 13.24
N ASN A 150 43.51 14.18 12.10
CA ASN A 150 44.70 14.84 11.58
C ASN A 150 45.15 16.02 12.45
N GLN A 151 44.21 16.74 13.08
CA GLN A 151 44.53 17.82 14.02
C GLN A 151 45.12 17.29 15.34
N ILE A 152 44.63 16.16 15.85
CA ILE A 152 45.12 15.54 17.10
C ILE A 152 46.49 14.88 16.91
N SER A 153 46.79 14.39 15.70
CA SER A 153 48.04 13.69 15.38
C SER A 153 49.22 14.62 15.05
N ARG A 154 49.00 15.94 15.10
CA ARG A 154 50.03 16.98 14.93
C ARG A 154 50.53 17.49 16.27
#